data_AF-A0A7S3TNI9-F1
#
_entry.id   AF-A0A7S3TNI9-F1
#
_cell.length_a   1.000
_cell.length_b   1.000
_cell.length_c   1.000
_cell.angle_alpha   90.00
_cell.angle_beta   90.00
_cell.angle_gamma   90.00
#
_symmetry.space_group_name_H-M   'P 1'
#
loop_
_entity.id
_entity.type
_entity.pdbx_description
1 polymer ?
#
loop_
_entity_poly.entity_id
_entity_poly.type
_entity_poly.pdbx_seq_one_letter_code
_entity_poly.pdbx_strand_id
1 'polypeptide(L)'
;TEVQHLRRIDARVACLAGPGGAIVMVILVCLYLWGLHGRLMFVHIPKNGGTGIEYSGLRHQINWANEDMSLTVHSAMSDGSVCGSYHVPPYMWEESLPQWRKWMSPYFGAELFCVTRHPYERAVSEYTYLLSSQVDWSMDYVKKYENGLGDYPSCTKQGLNHFVQTTMHLLLANSTYIDDCHHVPQANYIWDPSGRQW
;
A
#
# COMPACT_ATOMS: atom_id res chain seq x y z
N THR A 1 41.67 -20.31 26.79
CA THR A 1 41.06 -21.24 25.80
C THR A 1 39.98 -20.58 24.92
N GLU A 2 39.90 -19.24 24.85
CA GLU A 2 38.81 -18.53 24.15
C GLU A 2 39.28 -17.59 23.01
N VAL A 3 40.58 -17.56 22.71
CA VAL A 3 41.16 -16.62 21.71
C VAL A 3 41.44 -17.29 20.34
N GLN A 4 41.38 -18.64 20.26
CA GLN A 4 41.62 -19.37 19.01
C GLN A 4 40.37 -19.59 18.15
N HIS A 5 39.17 -19.35 18.66
CA HIS A 5 37.93 -19.53 17.89
C HIS A 5 37.57 -18.33 17.01
N LEU A 6 37.98 -17.11 17.36
CA LEU A 6 37.67 -15.91 16.57
C LEU A 6 38.52 -15.77 15.30
N ARG A 7 39.75 -16.30 15.27
CA ARG A 7 40.62 -16.23 14.07
C ARG A 7 40.22 -17.17 12.93
N ARG A 8 39.28 -18.10 13.14
CA ARG A 8 38.78 -19.02 12.09
C ARG A 8 37.60 -18.48 11.30
N ILE A 9 36.97 -17.40 11.75
CA ILE A 9 35.85 -16.77 11.01
C ILE A 9 36.39 -15.82 9.92
N ASP A 10 37.50 -15.13 10.18
CA ASP A 10 38.10 -14.17 9.22
C ASP A 10 38.56 -14.80 7.89
N ALA A 11 39.06 -16.05 7.92
CA ALA A 11 39.60 -16.68 6.71
C ALA A 11 38.52 -17.14 5.70
N ARG A 12 37.27 -17.34 6.15
CA ARG A 12 36.16 -17.74 5.25
C ARG A 12 35.49 -16.55 4.58
N VAL A 13 35.51 -15.37 5.20
CA VAL A 13 34.99 -14.13 4.60
C VAL A 13 35.95 -13.58 3.54
N ALA A 14 37.27 -13.78 3.71
CA ALA A 14 38.28 -13.34 2.76
C ALA A 14 38.21 -14.02 1.36
N CYS A 15 37.60 -15.21 1.23
CA CYS A 15 37.47 -15.89 -0.07
C CYS A 15 36.44 -15.25 -1.01
N LEU A 16 35.54 -14.39 -0.52
CA LEU A 16 34.59 -13.66 -1.37
C LEU A 16 35.16 -12.34 -1.91
N ALA A 17 36.33 -11.91 -1.44
CA ALA A 17 36.99 -10.67 -1.88
C ALA A 17 37.97 -10.88 -3.07
N GLY A 18 38.08 -12.11 -3.59
CA GLY A 18 38.80 -12.38 -4.84
C GLY A 18 37.95 -12.06 -6.08
N PRO A 19 38.56 -11.90 -7.28
CA PRO A 19 37.84 -11.60 -8.52
C PRO A 19 36.70 -12.59 -8.84
N GLY A 20 36.78 -13.84 -8.38
CA GLY A 20 35.68 -14.82 -8.49
C GLY A 20 34.47 -14.51 -7.60
N GLY A 21 34.65 -13.91 -6.42
CA GLY A 21 33.56 -13.55 -5.52
C GLY A 21 32.74 -12.35 -6.02
N ALA A 22 33.39 -11.38 -6.65
CA ALA A 22 32.72 -10.26 -7.32
C ALA A 22 31.81 -10.75 -8.46
N ILE A 23 32.27 -11.71 -9.27
CA ILE A 23 31.49 -12.30 -10.35
C ILE A 23 30.25 -13.04 -9.81
N VAL A 24 30.41 -13.84 -8.74
CA VAL A 24 29.28 -14.55 -8.12
C VAL A 24 28.24 -13.57 -7.55
N MET A 25 28.68 -12.49 -6.88
CA MET A 25 27.79 -11.43 -6.40
C MET A 25 27.03 -10.76 -7.53
N VAL A 26 27.70 -10.42 -8.63
CA VAL A 26 27.06 -9.84 -9.82
C VAL A 26 26.02 -10.80 -10.40
N ILE A 27 26.34 -12.09 -10.55
CA ILE A 27 25.39 -13.10 -11.05
C ILE A 27 24.18 -13.22 -10.13
N LEU A 28 24.37 -13.30 -8.81
CA LEU A 28 23.25 -13.38 -7.86
C LEU A 28 22.36 -12.14 -7.89
N VAL A 29 22.96 -10.95 -7.99
CA VAL A 29 22.19 -9.70 -8.16
C VAL A 29 21.44 -9.71 -9.48
N CYS A 30 22.07 -10.11 -10.58
CA CYS A 30 21.40 -10.19 -11.88
C CYS A 30 20.24 -11.21 -11.88
N LEU A 31 20.43 -12.39 -11.28
CA LEU A 31 19.38 -13.40 -11.16
C LEU A 31 18.25 -12.93 -10.25
N TYR A 32 18.55 -12.24 -9.15
CA TYR A 32 17.55 -11.62 -8.29
C TYR A 32 16.76 -10.56 -9.05
N LEU A 33 17.43 -9.61 -9.69
CA LEU A 33 16.79 -8.56 -10.48
C LEU A 33 15.97 -9.13 -11.64
N TRP A 34 16.44 -10.19 -12.30
CA TRP A 34 15.68 -10.84 -13.37
C TRP A 34 14.45 -11.59 -12.81
N GLY A 35 14.59 -12.27 -11.67
CA GLY A 35 13.47 -12.92 -10.98
C GLY A 35 12.41 -11.94 -10.47
N LEU A 36 12.73 -10.66 -10.33
CA LEU A 36 11.76 -9.62 -9.99
C LEU A 36 10.92 -9.15 -11.19
N HIS A 37 11.34 -9.41 -12.43
CA HIS A 37 10.60 -8.99 -13.61
C HIS A 37 9.40 -9.90 -13.89
N GLY A 38 8.24 -9.30 -14.18
CA GLY A 38 7.03 -10.04 -14.52
C GLY A 38 6.37 -10.74 -13.33
N ARG A 39 6.78 -10.39 -12.10
CA ARG A 39 6.04 -10.80 -10.89
C ARG A 39 4.70 -10.06 -10.87
N LEU A 40 3.62 -10.81 -10.62
CA LEU A 40 2.28 -10.24 -10.51
C LEU A 40 2.08 -9.61 -9.13
N MET A 41 1.77 -8.32 -9.08
CA MET A 41 1.53 -7.57 -7.85
C MET A 41 0.13 -6.96 -7.84
N PHE A 42 -0.57 -7.12 -6.73
CA PHE A 42 -1.88 -6.53 -6.51
C PHE A 42 -1.76 -5.13 -5.92
N VAL A 43 -2.40 -4.15 -6.56
CA VAL A 43 -2.58 -2.79 -6.02
C VAL A 43 -3.92 -2.74 -5.30
N HIS A 44 -3.89 -2.60 -3.97
CA HIS A 44 -5.10 -2.55 -3.14
C HIS A 44 -5.73 -1.15 -3.21
N ILE A 45 -6.71 -1.01 -4.11
CA ILE A 45 -7.60 0.15 -4.13
C ILE A 45 -8.64 -0.02 -3.01
N PRO A 46 -8.71 0.88 -2.02
CA PRO A 46 -9.62 0.73 -0.91
C PRO A 46 -11.07 0.56 -1.35
N LYS A 47 -11.75 -0.40 -0.70
CA LYS A 47 -13.18 -0.69 -0.84
C LYS A 47 -13.60 -1.32 -2.17
N ASN A 48 -12.63 -1.89 -2.87
CA ASN A 48 -12.85 -2.69 -4.08
C ASN A 48 -12.72 -4.20 -3.85
N GLY A 49 -12.89 -4.66 -2.61
CA GLY A 49 -12.82 -6.09 -2.26
C GLY A 49 -11.40 -6.65 -2.13
N GLY A 50 -10.40 -5.77 -1.93
CA GLY A 50 -8.98 -6.15 -1.86
C GLY A 50 -8.66 -7.22 -0.83
N THR A 51 -9.25 -7.17 0.36
CA THR A 51 -9.05 -8.19 1.42
C THR A 51 -9.31 -9.62 0.96
N GLY A 52 -10.30 -9.84 0.09
CA GLY A 52 -10.57 -11.17 -0.46
C GLY A 52 -9.45 -11.67 -1.37
N ILE A 53 -8.84 -10.77 -2.15
CA ILE A 53 -7.73 -11.05 -3.06
C ILE A 53 -6.46 -11.32 -2.27
N GLU A 54 -6.18 -10.49 -1.25
CA GLU A 54 -5.05 -10.67 -0.33
C GLU A 54 -5.09 -12.05 0.34
N TYR A 55 -6.24 -12.43 0.90
CA TYR A 55 -6.42 -13.76 1.51
C TYR A 55 -6.35 -14.91 0.51
N SER A 56 -6.82 -14.70 -0.72
CA SER A 56 -6.67 -15.70 -1.78
C SER A 56 -5.19 -15.90 -2.11
N GLY A 57 -4.42 -14.82 -2.27
CA GLY A 57 -2.97 -14.87 -2.49
C GLY A 57 -2.25 -15.58 -1.35
N LEU A 58 -2.56 -15.20 -0.10
CA LEU A 58 -1.93 -15.74 1.09
C LEU A 58 -2.10 -17.26 1.22
N ARG A 59 -3.28 -17.80 0.85
CA ARG A 59 -3.53 -19.26 0.80
C ARG A 59 -2.63 -20.00 -0.18
N HIS A 60 -2.08 -19.29 -1.16
CA HIS A 60 -1.11 -19.80 -2.14
C HIS A 60 0.31 -19.29 -1.88
N GLN A 61 0.59 -18.79 -0.66
CA GLN A 61 1.90 -18.25 -0.25
C GLN A 61 2.36 -17.05 -1.10
N ILE A 62 1.41 -16.28 -1.63
CA ILE A 62 1.66 -15.04 -2.35
C ILE A 62 1.22 -13.89 -1.46
N ASN A 63 2.18 -13.09 -1.01
CA ASN A 63 1.94 -11.94 -0.18
C ASN A 63 1.67 -10.72 -1.07
N TRP A 64 0.46 -10.19 -0.99
CA TRP A 64 0.03 -9.04 -1.76
C TRP A 64 -0.46 -7.94 -0.81
N ALA A 65 -0.18 -6.69 -1.18
CA ALA A 65 -0.68 -5.49 -0.50
C ALA A 65 -0.52 -5.56 1.03
N ASN A 66 -1.60 -5.66 1.82
CA ASN A 66 -1.53 -5.70 3.28
C ASN A 66 -0.73 -6.89 3.84
N GLU A 67 -0.61 -7.98 3.07
CA GLU A 67 0.19 -9.15 3.46
C GLU A 67 1.68 -9.01 3.06
N ASP A 68 2.02 -8.03 2.23
CA ASP A 68 3.41 -7.73 1.86
C ASP A 68 4.07 -6.84 2.92
N MET A 69 5.07 -7.39 3.63
CA MET A 69 5.80 -6.69 4.69
C MET A 69 6.45 -5.38 4.25
N SER A 70 6.71 -5.18 2.95
CA SER A 70 7.23 -3.90 2.44
C SER A 70 6.19 -2.79 2.43
N LEU A 71 4.90 -3.14 2.51
CA LEU A 71 3.75 -2.25 2.45
C LEU A 71 2.96 -2.16 3.77
N THR A 72 3.32 -2.92 4.81
CA THR A 72 2.68 -2.88 6.13
C THR A 72 3.06 -1.64 6.97
N VAL A 73 3.97 -0.80 6.47
CA VAL A 73 4.32 0.48 7.09
C VAL A 73 3.29 1.56 6.76
N HIS A 74 3.25 2.62 7.56
CA HIS A 74 2.43 3.80 7.26
C HIS A 74 3.21 4.83 6.45
N SER A 75 2.54 5.47 5.51
CA SER A 75 3.03 6.56 4.67
C SER A 75 2.39 7.89 5.09
N ALA A 76 3.23 8.92 5.27
CA ALA A 76 2.74 10.28 5.49
C ALA A 76 2.33 10.90 4.15
N MET A 77 1.17 11.55 4.14
CA MET A 77 0.58 12.15 2.95
C MET A 77 0.80 13.68 2.93
N SER A 78 0.63 14.29 1.76
CA SER A 78 0.93 15.71 1.55
C SER A 78 0.02 16.67 2.36
N ASP A 79 -1.14 16.20 2.83
CA ASP A 79 -2.05 16.97 3.71
C ASP A 79 -1.81 16.70 5.21
N GLY A 80 -0.76 15.95 5.57
CA GLY A 80 -0.46 15.56 6.94
C GLY A 80 -1.26 14.35 7.46
N SER A 81 -2.12 13.76 6.64
CA SER A 81 -2.74 12.46 6.92
C SER A 81 -1.70 11.34 6.89
N VAL A 82 -2.06 10.20 7.45
CA VAL A 82 -1.23 9.00 7.47
C VAL A 82 -2.07 7.85 6.94
N CYS A 83 -1.55 7.13 5.96
CA CYS A 83 -2.22 5.96 5.38
C CYS A 83 -1.35 4.71 5.50
N GLY A 84 -1.95 3.53 5.59
CA GLY A 84 -1.27 2.26 5.34
C GLY A 84 -0.70 2.28 3.92
N SER A 85 0.57 1.91 3.77
CA SER A 85 1.25 2.06 2.48
C SER A 85 0.64 1.20 1.37
N TYR A 86 -0.01 0.09 1.74
CA TYR A 86 -0.79 -0.74 0.83
C TYR A 86 -2.05 -0.04 0.27
N HIS A 87 -2.54 1.03 0.91
CA HIS A 87 -3.63 1.88 0.42
C HIS A 87 -3.15 3.13 -0.33
N VAL A 88 -1.84 3.37 -0.44
CA VAL A 88 -1.30 4.53 -1.16
C VAL A 88 -1.14 4.19 -2.64
N PRO A 89 -1.56 5.08 -3.58
CA PRO A 89 -1.30 4.88 -5.00
C PRO A 89 0.18 4.59 -5.32
N PRO A 90 0.50 3.63 -6.20
CA PRO A 90 1.89 3.24 -6.49
C PRO A 90 2.81 4.41 -6.82
N TYR A 91 2.33 5.38 -7.59
CA TYR A 91 3.12 6.55 -7.97
C TYR A 91 3.44 7.46 -6.80
N MET A 92 2.48 7.71 -5.90
CA MET A 92 2.70 8.52 -4.70
C MET A 92 3.69 7.84 -3.76
N TRP A 93 3.60 6.51 -3.64
CA TRP A 93 4.53 5.74 -2.84
C TRP A 93 5.95 5.77 -3.43
N GLU A 94 6.11 5.59 -4.75
CA GLU A 94 7.42 5.68 -5.42
C GLU A 94 8.02 7.09 -5.35
N GLU A 95 7.21 8.13 -5.44
CA GLU A 95 7.63 9.52 -5.30
C GLU A 95 8.12 9.86 -3.89
N SER A 96 7.61 9.16 -2.87
CA SER A 96 8.09 9.31 -1.50
C SER A 96 9.52 8.77 -1.29
N LEU A 97 9.99 7.91 -2.19
CA LEU A 97 11.32 7.34 -2.13
C LEU A 97 12.37 8.22 -2.84
N PRO A 98 13.57 8.38 -2.26
CA PRO A 98 14.67 9.01 -2.97
C PRO A 98 15.04 8.17 -4.20
N GLN A 99 15.50 8.83 -5.28
CA GLN A 99 15.74 8.19 -6.58
C GLN A 99 16.57 6.90 -6.50
N TRP A 100 17.59 6.86 -5.63
CA TRP A 100 18.46 5.69 -5.44
C TRP A 100 17.78 4.50 -4.73
N ARG A 101 16.57 4.69 -4.18
CA ARG A 101 15.75 3.66 -3.51
C ARG A 101 14.56 3.18 -4.34
N LYS A 102 14.25 3.79 -5.48
CA LYS A 102 13.05 3.39 -6.28
C LYS A 102 13.06 1.92 -6.71
N TRP A 103 14.24 1.33 -6.92
CA TRP A 103 14.39 -0.09 -7.22
C TRP A 103 13.97 -1.02 -6.07
N MET A 104 13.87 -0.52 -4.83
CA MET A 104 13.31 -1.25 -3.69
C MET A 104 11.78 -1.17 -3.63
N SER A 105 11.14 -0.49 -4.59
CA SER A 105 9.69 -0.47 -4.66
C SER A 105 9.13 -1.87 -4.85
N PRO A 106 8.10 -2.28 -4.09
CA PRO A 106 7.40 -3.52 -4.34
C PRO A 106 6.65 -3.49 -5.67
N TYR A 107 6.65 -2.37 -6.41
CA TYR A 107 6.13 -2.30 -7.78
C TYR A 107 7.24 -2.31 -8.86
N PHE A 108 8.52 -2.22 -8.49
CA PHE A 108 9.61 -2.20 -9.46
C PHE A 108 9.70 -3.51 -10.26
N GLY A 109 9.57 -3.42 -11.59
CA GLY A 109 9.62 -4.55 -12.51
C GLY A 109 8.41 -5.50 -12.46
N ALA A 110 7.39 -5.18 -11.65
CA ALA A 110 6.20 -6.00 -11.51
C ALA A 110 5.16 -5.75 -12.62
N GLU A 111 4.35 -6.76 -12.92
CA GLU A 111 3.09 -6.60 -13.62
C GLU A 111 2.01 -6.31 -12.58
N LEU A 112 1.34 -5.16 -12.70
CA LEU A 112 0.36 -4.73 -11.72
C LEU A 112 -1.05 -5.13 -12.16
N PHE A 113 -1.87 -5.50 -11.19
CA PHE A 113 -3.31 -5.63 -11.39
C PHE A 113 -4.06 -5.01 -10.21
N CYS A 114 -5.28 -4.56 -10.48
CA CYS A 114 -6.18 -4.05 -9.48
C CYS A 114 -7.63 -4.42 -9.82
N VAL A 115 -8.53 -4.26 -8.86
CA VAL A 115 -9.97 -4.34 -9.10
C VAL A 115 -10.54 -2.94 -8.96
N THR A 116 -11.34 -2.53 -9.95
CA THR A 116 -12.11 -1.29 -9.91
C THR A 116 -13.56 -1.58 -9.56
N ARG A 117 -14.24 -0.60 -8.95
CA ARG A 117 -15.65 -0.70 -8.60
C ARG A 117 -16.41 0.55 -9.03
N HIS A 118 -17.72 0.42 -9.27
CA HIS A 118 -18.55 1.59 -9.49
C HIS A 118 -18.45 2.56 -8.30
N PRO A 119 -18.23 3.89 -8.51
CA PRO A 119 -18.04 4.85 -7.42
C PRO A 119 -19.14 4.83 -6.36
N TYR A 120 -20.42 4.77 -6.75
CA TYR A 120 -21.53 4.66 -5.80
C TYR A 120 -21.44 3.43 -4.89
N GLU A 121 -21.08 2.27 -5.43
CA GLU A 121 -20.97 1.07 -4.62
C GLU A 121 -19.74 1.11 -3.70
N ARG A 122 -18.65 1.73 -4.14
CA ARG A 122 -17.47 1.99 -3.31
C ARG A 122 -17.83 2.88 -2.11
N ALA A 123 -18.61 3.95 -2.34
CA ALA A 123 -19.08 4.84 -1.30
C ALA A 123 -20.00 4.14 -0.28
N VAL A 124 -20.95 3.31 -0.76
CA VAL A 124 -21.79 2.48 0.12
C VAL A 124 -20.92 1.53 0.95
N SER A 125 -19.95 0.88 0.32
CA SER A 125 -19.04 -0.04 1.00
C SER A 125 -18.22 0.63 2.09
N GLU A 126 -17.81 1.88 1.89
CA GLU A 126 -17.09 2.66 2.90
C GLU A 126 -17.99 3.01 4.08
N TYR A 127 -19.16 3.58 3.81
CA TYR A 127 -20.14 3.92 4.83
C TYR A 127 -20.47 2.70 5.72
N THR A 128 -20.77 1.55 5.12
CA THR A 128 -21.08 0.33 5.88
C THR A 128 -19.89 -0.22 6.66
N TYR A 129 -18.67 -0.01 6.16
CA TYR A 129 -17.46 -0.48 6.82
C TYR A 129 -17.16 0.35 8.06
N LEU A 130 -17.19 1.67 7.96
CA LEU A 130 -16.93 2.57 9.09
C LEU A 130 -18.01 2.45 10.19
N LEU A 131 -19.24 2.09 9.81
CA LEU A 131 -20.32 1.76 10.76
C LEU A 131 -20.16 0.40 11.44
N SER A 132 -19.36 -0.51 10.87
CA SER A 132 -19.22 -1.86 11.42
C SER A 132 -18.41 -1.82 12.72
N SER A 133 -18.81 -2.65 13.68
CA SER A 133 -18.13 -2.75 14.99
C SER A 133 -16.72 -3.35 14.93
N GLN A 134 -16.18 -3.54 13.73
CA GLN A 134 -14.83 -4.07 13.49
C GLN A 134 -13.79 -2.95 13.35
N VAL A 135 -14.22 -1.70 13.42
CA VAL A 135 -13.40 -0.53 13.10
C VAL A 135 -13.35 0.41 14.30
N ASP A 136 -12.68 0.00 15.39
CA ASP A 136 -12.57 0.82 16.61
C ASP A 136 -11.92 2.19 16.33
N TRP A 137 -11.07 2.27 15.30
CA TRP A 137 -10.45 3.51 14.86
C TRP A 137 -11.38 4.43 14.08
N SER A 138 -12.56 3.98 13.62
CA SER A 138 -13.44 4.80 12.78
C SER A 138 -13.83 6.08 13.51
N MET A 139 -14.12 5.99 14.81
CA MET A 139 -14.53 7.13 15.62
C MET A 139 -13.42 8.17 15.79
N ASP A 140 -12.14 7.77 15.80
CA ASP A 140 -11.02 8.72 15.82
C ASP A 140 -10.97 9.53 14.52
N TYR A 141 -11.24 8.88 13.39
CA TYR A 141 -11.32 9.53 12.08
C TYR A 141 -12.56 10.42 11.94
N VAL A 142 -13.73 9.97 12.42
CA VAL A 142 -14.93 10.81 12.50
C VAL A 142 -14.64 12.08 13.28
N LYS A 143 -13.99 11.96 14.45
CA LYS A 143 -13.63 13.11 15.27
C LYS A 143 -12.60 14.02 14.61
N LYS A 144 -11.62 13.45 13.90
CA LYS A 144 -10.54 14.22 13.27
C LYS A 144 -11.02 14.99 12.04
N TYR A 145 -11.86 14.38 11.21
CA TYR A 145 -12.23 14.92 9.91
C TYR A 145 -13.67 15.42 9.81
N GLU A 146 -14.50 15.17 10.84
CA GLU A 146 -15.92 15.51 10.84
C GLU A 146 -16.62 15.01 9.55
N ASN A 147 -16.35 13.76 9.17
CA ASN A 147 -16.75 13.18 7.88
C ASN A 147 -18.27 12.88 7.75
N GLY A 148 -19.07 13.32 8.72
CA GLY A 148 -20.53 13.17 8.73
C GLY A 148 -21.03 11.76 9.12
N LEU A 149 -20.13 10.84 9.47
CA LEU A 149 -20.53 9.52 9.94
C LEU A 149 -21.13 9.64 11.35
N GLY A 150 -22.36 9.15 11.53
CA GLY A 150 -23.05 9.13 12.83
C GLY A 150 -23.91 10.36 13.13
N ASP A 151 -23.86 11.40 12.30
CA ASP A 151 -24.72 12.61 12.45
C ASP A 151 -26.22 12.30 12.29
N TYR A 152 -26.53 11.19 11.63
CA TYR A 152 -27.89 10.67 11.43
C TYR A 152 -27.94 9.17 11.73
N PRO A 153 -29.14 8.59 11.97
CA PRO A 153 -29.26 7.17 12.26
C PRO A 153 -28.58 6.29 11.21
N SER A 154 -27.76 5.35 11.69
CA SER A 154 -27.02 4.40 10.87
C SER A 154 -27.93 3.61 9.95
N CYS A 155 -27.41 3.22 8.78
CA CYS A 155 -28.13 2.41 7.79
C CYS A 155 -29.43 3.03 7.27
N THR A 156 -29.51 4.37 7.24
CA THR A 156 -30.62 5.11 6.62
C THR A 156 -30.18 5.84 5.35
N LYS A 157 -31.15 6.16 4.47
CA LYS A 157 -30.89 6.99 3.28
C LYS A 157 -30.30 8.36 3.67
N GLN A 158 -30.81 8.95 4.74
CA GLN A 158 -30.34 10.24 5.23
C GLN A 158 -28.91 10.17 5.73
N GLY A 159 -28.56 9.16 6.55
CA GLY A 159 -27.20 8.97 7.04
C GLY A 159 -26.19 8.68 5.94
N LEU A 160 -26.53 7.80 4.99
CA LEU A 160 -25.66 7.54 3.84
C LEU A 160 -25.46 8.81 2.99
N ASN A 161 -26.55 9.51 2.65
CA ASN A 161 -26.46 10.70 1.80
C ASN A 161 -25.65 11.81 2.48
N HIS A 162 -25.86 12.04 3.78
CA HIS A 162 -25.10 13.03 4.54
C HIS A 162 -23.61 12.69 4.59
N PHE A 163 -23.26 11.45 4.94
CA PHE A 163 -21.87 10.98 4.92
C PHE A 163 -21.20 11.18 3.55
N VAL A 164 -21.87 10.75 2.47
CA VAL A 164 -21.32 10.90 1.11
C VAL A 164 -21.17 12.37 0.73
N GLN A 165 -22.14 13.22 1.02
CA GLN A 165 -22.05 14.66 0.72
C GLN A 165 -20.91 15.33 1.49
N THR A 166 -20.78 15.03 2.78
CA THR A 166 -19.74 15.60 3.64
C THR A 166 -18.34 15.14 3.20
N THR A 167 -18.14 13.83 2.98
CA THR A 167 -16.85 13.30 2.49
C THR A 167 -16.49 13.82 1.11
N MET A 168 -17.46 14.00 0.21
CA MET A 168 -17.23 14.64 -1.08
C MET A 168 -16.82 16.12 -0.94
N HIS A 169 -17.41 16.87 0.00
CA HIS A 169 -16.96 18.23 0.28
C HIS A 169 -15.53 18.28 0.81
N LEU A 170 -15.15 17.35 1.69
CA LEU A 170 -13.77 17.23 2.18
C LEU A 170 -12.79 16.92 1.03
N LEU A 171 -13.14 15.97 0.16
CA LEU A 171 -12.35 15.64 -1.03
C LEU A 171 -12.16 16.87 -1.93
N LEU A 172 -13.23 17.61 -2.21
CA LEU A 172 -13.19 18.84 -3.01
C LEU A 172 -12.41 19.97 -2.33
N ALA A 173 -12.32 19.96 -1.00
CA ALA A 173 -11.50 20.86 -0.20
C ALA A 173 -10.04 20.38 -0.04
N ASN A 174 -9.61 19.40 -0.84
CA ASN A 174 -8.25 18.82 -0.88
C ASN A 174 -7.88 17.92 0.32
N SER A 175 -8.85 17.50 1.13
CA SER A 175 -8.69 16.45 2.16
C SER A 175 -8.90 15.07 1.52
N THR A 176 -7.97 14.68 0.66
CA THR A 176 -8.10 13.47 -0.19
C THR A 176 -7.74 12.18 0.55
N TYR A 177 -6.86 12.28 1.55
CA TYR A 177 -6.24 11.12 2.21
C TYR A 177 -6.90 10.75 3.54
N ILE A 178 -8.13 11.21 3.76
CA ILE A 178 -8.92 10.87 4.95
C ILE A 178 -9.31 9.38 4.93
N ASP A 179 -9.66 8.87 6.11
CA ASP A 179 -10.07 7.47 6.33
C ASP A 179 -9.09 6.48 5.68
N ASP A 180 -7.79 6.59 6.04
CA ASP A 180 -6.74 5.71 5.51
C ASP A 180 -6.65 5.67 3.97
N CYS A 181 -6.72 6.85 3.34
CA CYS A 181 -6.72 7.02 1.88
C CYS A 181 -7.94 6.40 1.16
N HIS A 182 -9.01 6.03 1.87
CA HIS A 182 -10.18 5.40 1.26
C HIS A 182 -10.94 6.29 0.27
N HIS A 183 -10.75 7.62 0.35
CA HIS A 183 -11.40 8.59 -0.53
C HIS A 183 -10.56 9.02 -1.74
N VAL A 184 -9.32 8.52 -1.87
CA VAL A 184 -8.49 8.76 -3.04
C VAL A 184 -9.21 8.25 -4.30
N PRO A 185 -9.31 9.03 -5.39
CA PRO A 185 -9.92 8.57 -6.63
C PRO A 185 -9.26 7.29 -7.15
N GLN A 186 -10.06 6.29 -7.54
CA GLN A 186 -9.53 5.00 -8.02
C GLN A 186 -8.61 5.17 -9.24
N ALA A 187 -8.87 6.18 -10.07
CA ALA A 187 -8.04 6.51 -11.22
C ALA A 187 -6.59 6.82 -10.84
N ASN A 188 -6.35 7.37 -9.66
CA ASN A 188 -5.00 7.70 -9.19
C ASN A 188 -4.16 6.45 -8.88
N TYR A 189 -4.78 5.29 -8.66
CA TYR A 189 -4.06 4.03 -8.49
C TYR A 189 -3.61 3.41 -9.82
N ILE A 190 -4.20 3.86 -10.93
CA ILE A 190 -3.96 3.33 -12.27
C ILE A 190 -3.10 4.30 -13.08
N TRP A 191 -3.31 5.60 -12.93
CA TRP A 191 -2.66 6.65 -13.70
C TRP A 191 -1.97 7.64 -12.78
N ASP A 192 -0.73 7.98 -13.09
CA ASP A 192 -0.05 9.10 -12.44
C ASP A 192 -0.39 10.45 -13.12
N PRO A 193 -0.02 11.59 -12.51
CA PRO A 193 -0.31 12.92 -13.07
C PRO A 193 0.31 13.18 -14.45
N SER A 194 1.31 12.40 -14.86
CA SER A 194 1.92 12.50 -16.20
C SER A 194 1.17 11.70 -17.26
N GLY A 195 0.18 10.89 -16.86
CA GLY A 195 -0.57 9.99 -17.74
C GLY A 195 0.10 8.64 -17.95
N ARG A 196 1.14 8.29 -17.18
CA ARG A 196 1.70 6.94 -17.18
C ARG A 196 0.74 6.00 -16.46
N GLN A 197 0.44 4.87 -17.11
CA GLN A 197 -0.26 3.76 -16.49
C GLN A 197 0.70 2.95 -15.61
N TRP A 198 0.24 2.57 -14.43
CA TRP A 198 0.92 1.68 -13.50
C TRP A 198 0.42 0.25 -13.65
#